data_AF-A0A3D1XQN4-F1
#
_entry.id   AF-A0A3D1XQN4-F1
#
_cell.length_a   1.000
_cell.length_b   1.000
_cell.length_c   1.000
_cell.angle_alpha   90.00
_cell.angle_beta   90.00
_cell.angle_gamma   90.00
#
_symmetry.space_group_name_H-M   'P 1'
#
loop_
_entity.id
_entity.type
_entity.pdbx_description
1 polymer ?
#
loop_
_entity_poly.entity_id
_entity_poly.type
_entity_poly.pdbx_seq_one_letter_code
_entity_poly.pdbx_strand_id
1 'polypeptide(L)'
;HIIGKSLPSEAQWERAAGNGNGCDFHWGDGFDLMNPPARGGLKLQDKAFPVGSFSPNQNGLYDTAGNVWEWVSDWFSIRFYYADTMHNPRGPVNGVMKVRRGGSWSDSVKAMASGYRDWSYPQSRGFTDIGFRCSINMKPGDK
;
A
#
# COMPACT_ATOMS: atom_id res chain seq x y z
N HIS A 1 -19.12 -13.70 1.35
CA HIS A 1 -18.91 -12.96 0.08
C HIS A 1 -19.12 -11.48 0.39
N ILE A 2 -18.09 -10.63 0.29
CA ILE A 2 -18.28 -9.18 0.40
C ILE A 2 -18.76 -8.71 -0.98
N ILE A 3 -20.04 -8.38 -1.10
CA ILE A 3 -20.66 -7.95 -2.36
C ILE A 3 -20.30 -6.47 -2.58
N GLY A 4 -19.78 -6.13 -3.77
CA GLY A 4 -19.58 -4.75 -4.19
C GLY A 4 -18.24 -4.08 -3.85
N LYS A 5 -17.24 -4.82 -3.34
CA LYS A 5 -15.88 -4.28 -3.10
C LYS A 5 -14.81 -5.16 -3.74
N SER A 6 -13.66 -4.58 -4.04
CA SER A 6 -12.47 -5.26 -4.58
C SER A 6 -11.21 -4.83 -3.83
N LEU A 7 -10.06 -5.46 -4.10
CA LEU A 7 -8.77 -4.85 -3.78
C LEU A 7 -8.48 -3.71 -4.78
N PRO A 8 -7.80 -2.64 -4.38
CA PRO A 8 -7.31 -1.64 -5.32
C PRO A 8 -6.30 -2.26 -6.29
N SER A 9 -6.17 -1.68 -7.49
CA SER A 9 -4.98 -1.93 -8.30
C SER A 9 -3.74 -1.28 -7.66
N GLU A 10 -2.55 -1.73 -8.04
CA GLU A 10 -1.30 -1.13 -7.57
C GLU A 10 -1.26 0.37 -7.87
N ALA A 11 -1.66 0.76 -9.09
CA ALA A 11 -1.72 2.17 -9.48
C ALA A 11 -2.80 2.97 -8.73
N GLN A 12 -3.97 2.36 -8.45
CA GLN A 12 -4.99 3.00 -7.61
C GLN A 12 -4.46 3.23 -6.19
N TRP A 13 -3.78 2.23 -5.64
CA TRP A 13 -3.20 2.30 -4.29
C TRP A 13 -2.13 3.40 -4.21
N GLU A 14 -1.17 3.41 -5.13
CA GLU A 14 -0.07 4.39 -5.14
C GLU A 14 -0.59 5.81 -5.32
N ARG A 15 -1.55 6.01 -6.23
CA ARG A 15 -2.19 7.31 -6.44
C ARG A 15 -2.93 7.81 -5.19
N ALA A 16 -3.59 6.91 -4.47
CA ALA A 16 -4.35 7.28 -3.29
C ALA A 16 -3.44 7.48 -2.06
N ALA A 17 -2.34 6.74 -1.95
CA ALA A 17 -1.36 6.84 -0.87
C ALA A 17 -0.47 8.09 -1.00
N GLY A 18 -0.02 8.40 -2.22
CA GLY A 18 0.85 9.54 -2.49
C GLY A 18 0.13 10.89 -2.46
N ASN A 19 0.93 11.95 -2.41
CA ASN A 19 0.47 13.34 -2.45
C ASN A 19 0.58 13.99 -3.84
N GLY A 20 0.84 13.20 -4.90
CA GLY A 20 1.02 13.71 -6.27
C GLY A 20 2.25 14.60 -6.50
N ASN A 21 3.10 14.78 -5.47
CA ASN A 21 4.29 15.62 -5.48
C ASN A 21 5.61 14.83 -5.62
N GLY A 22 5.53 13.50 -5.74
CA GLY A 22 6.71 12.62 -5.86
C GLY A 22 7.49 12.40 -4.56
N CYS A 23 7.00 12.87 -3.41
CA CYS A 23 7.61 12.57 -2.11
C CYS A 23 7.44 11.10 -1.73
N ASP A 24 8.42 10.56 -1.00
CA ASP A 24 8.39 9.19 -0.52
C ASP A 24 7.22 8.94 0.45
N PHE A 25 6.88 9.92 1.30
CA PHE A 25 5.81 9.81 2.30
C PHE A 25 4.78 10.93 2.20
N HIS A 26 3.57 10.70 2.71
CA HIS A 26 2.50 11.71 2.69
C HIS A 26 2.71 12.86 3.68
N TRP A 27 3.61 12.71 4.64
CA TRP A 27 4.04 13.80 5.52
C TRP A 27 5.26 14.56 4.97
N GLY A 28 5.73 14.22 3.76
CA GLY A 28 6.93 14.80 3.16
C GLY A 28 8.16 13.93 3.37
N ASP A 29 9.30 14.56 3.63
CA ASP A 29 10.60 13.89 3.73
C ASP A 29 10.98 13.59 5.18
N GLY A 30 11.72 12.49 5.37
CA GLY A 30 12.26 12.09 6.66
C GLY A 30 11.31 11.27 7.52
N PHE A 31 11.89 10.62 8.53
CA PHE A 31 11.19 9.81 9.52
C PHE A 31 11.87 9.97 10.87
N ASP A 32 11.22 10.67 11.79
CA ASP A 32 11.74 10.86 13.14
C ASP A 32 11.44 9.61 13.99
N LEU A 33 12.47 8.86 14.37
CA LEU A 33 12.31 7.67 15.21
C LEU A 33 11.85 8.01 16.65
N MET A 34 12.06 9.24 17.11
CA MET A 34 11.66 9.69 18.45
C MET A 34 10.20 10.13 18.50
N ASN A 35 9.70 10.72 17.42
CA ASN A 35 8.29 11.10 17.25
C ASN A 35 7.76 10.63 15.88
N PRO A 36 7.53 9.31 15.72
CA PRO A 36 7.28 8.74 14.40
C PRO A 36 5.90 9.15 13.86
N PRO A 37 5.84 9.64 12.60
CA PRO A 37 4.58 10.03 11.96
C PRO A 37 3.73 8.83 11.50
N ALA A 38 4.28 7.62 11.60
CA ALA A 38 3.63 6.36 11.23
C ALA A 38 4.22 5.18 12.00
N ARG A 39 3.62 3.99 11.85
CA ARG A 39 4.07 2.78 12.53
C ARG A 39 5.06 1.96 11.69
N GLY A 40 6.33 1.92 12.07
CA GLY A 40 7.37 1.10 11.43
C GLY A 40 8.78 1.60 11.78
N GLY A 41 9.77 1.22 10.96
CA GLY A 41 11.17 1.62 11.14
C GLY A 41 12.03 0.61 11.93
N LEU A 42 11.70 -0.69 11.88
CA LEU A 42 12.47 -1.79 12.47
C LEU A 42 12.78 -1.67 13.98
N LYS A 43 11.80 -1.35 14.81
CA LYS A 43 11.98 -1.51 16.27
C LYS A 43 11.64 -2.96 16.66
N LEU A 44 12.54 -3.61 17.41
CA LEU A 44 12.51 -5.04 17.78
C LEU A 44 11.19 -5.54 18.43
N GLN A 45 10.32 -4.65 18.90
CA GLN A 45 9.06 -4.97 19.58
C GLN A 45 7.84 -4.30 18.94
N ASP A 46 7.97 -3.80 17.70
CA ASP A 46 6.83 -3.20 17.04
C ASP A 46 5.74 -4.23 16.73
N LYS A 47 4.51 -3.73 16.63
CA LYS A 47 3.28 -4.46 16.32
C LYS A 47 2.35 -3.48 15.62
N ALA A 48 1.34 -4.00 14.94
CA ALA A 48 0.28 -3.19 14.37
C ALA A 48 -0.34 -2.28 15.44
N PHE A 49 -0.78 -1.11 15.02
CA PHE A 49 -1.44 -0.10 15.84
C PHE A 49 -2.88 0.12 15.32
N PRO A 50 -3.83 0.58 16.15
CA PRO A 50 -5.20 0.81 15.68
C PRO A 50 -5.21 1.72 14.44
N VAL A 51 -6.01 1.35 13.44
CA VAL A 51 -6.14 2.14 12.20
C VAL A 51 -6.60 3.55 12.52
N GLY A 52 -5.98 4.55 11.89
CA GLY A 52 -6.32 5.95 12.08
C GLY A 52 -5.67 6.62 13.29
N SER A 53 -4.67 5.99 13.91
CA SER A 53 -3.94 6.58 15.04
C SER A 53 -2.94 7.67 14.63
N PHE A 54 -2.52 7.67 13.38
CA PHE A 54 -1.61 8.67 12.80
C PHE A 54 -2.37 9.61 11.87
N SER A 55 -1.77 10.75 11.50
CA SER A 55 -2.44 11.71 10.61
C SER A 55 -2.71 11.12 9.22
N PRO A 56 -3.89 11.38 8.63
CA PRO A 56 -4.19 10.93 7.28
C PRO A 56 -3.37 11.72 6.24
N ASN A 57 -3.30 11.19 5.02
CA ASN A 57 -2.83 11.95 3.87
C ASN A 57 -3.90 12.94 3.36
N GLN A 58 -3.57 13.69 2.30
CA GLN A 58 -4.46 14.70 1.72
C GLN A 58 -5.77 14.12 1.14
N ASN A 59 -5.80 12.82 0.85
CA ASN A 59 -6.99 12.10 0.38
C ASN A 59 -7.83 11.54 1.54
N GLY A 60 -7.48 11.83 2.79
CA GLY A 60 -8.16 11.31 3.98
C GLY A 60 -7.85 9.84 4.27
N LEU A 61 -6.80 9.27 3.68
CA LEU A 61 -6.39 7.89 3.92
C LEU A 61 -5.37 7.81 5.05
N TYR A 62 -5.61 6.88 5.96
CA TYR A 62 -4.75 6.57 7.09
C TYR A 62 -3.87 5.36 6.79
N ASP A 63 -2.69 5.35 7.42
CA ASP A 63 -1.79 4.18 7.50
C ASP A 63 -1.40 3.61 6.13
N THR A 64 -1.24 4.46 5.12
CA THR A 64 -0.74 4.05 3.78
C THR A 64 0.77 3.92 3.75
N ALA A 65 1.47 4.42 4.77
CA ALA A 65 2.89 4.18 5.02
C ALA A 65 3.03 3.56 6.42
N GLY A 66 3.48 2.31 6.49
CA GLY A 66 3.62 1.54 7.71
C GLY A 66 2.33 0.85 8.16
N ASN A 67 2.28 0.53 9.45
CA ASN A 67 1.30 -0.32 10.10
C ASN A 67 1.31 -1.75 9.53
N VAL A 68 0.68 -2.03 8.40
CA VAL A 68 0.72 -3.34 7.75
C VAL A 68 0.88 -3.19 6.25
N TRP A 69 1.55 -4.15 5.64
CA TRP A 69 1.52 -4.30 4.19
C TRP A 69 0.09 -4.46 3.71
N GLU A 70 -0.23 -3.88 2.56
CA GLU A 70 -1.56 -4.01 1.99
C GLU A 70 -1.51 -4.74 0.65
N TRP A 71 -2.27 -5.83 0.56
CA TRP A 71 -2.48 -6.53 -0.71
C TRP A 71 -3.20 -5.63 -1.73
N VAL A 72 -2.70 -5.67 -2.97
CA VAL A 72 -3.38 -5.09 -4.14
C VAL A 72 -3.76 -6.20 -5.13
N SER A 73 -4.56 -5.86 -6.14
CA SER A 73 -5.10 -6.84 -7.09
C SER A 73 -4.05 -7.43 -8.04
N ASP A 74 -2.94 -6.73 -8.23
CA ASP A 74 -1.99 -6.94 -9.31
C ASP A 74 -1.05 -8.11 -9.05
N TRP A 75 -0.69 -8.82 -10.12
CA TRP A 75 0.41 -9.77 -10.08
C TRP A 75 1.76 -9.04 -10.12
N PHE A 76 2.71 -9.49 -9.31
CA PHE A 76 4.04 -8.92 -9.30
C PHE A 76 4.82 -9.31 -10.56
N SER A 77 5.47 -8.33 -11.16
CA SER A 77 6.42 -8.53 -12.26
C SER A 77 7.46 -7.41 -12.24
N ILE A 78 8.73 -7.80 -12.41
CA ILE A 78 9.87 -6.89 -12.54
C ILE A 78 9.86 -6.19 -13.90
N ARG A 79 9.38 -6.89 -14.95
CA ARG A 79 9.39 -6.41 -16.35
C ARG A 79 8.14 -5.64 -16.74
N PHE A 80 7.10 -5.68 -15.91
CA PHE A 80 5.87 -4.92 -16.16
C PHE A 80 6.08 -3.49 -15.67
N TYR A 81 6.70 -2.67 -16.52
CA TYR A 81 6.69 -1.22 -16.39
C TYR A 81 5.57 -0.67 -17.26
N TYR A 82 4.86 0.33 -16.74
CA TYR A 82 3.62 0.94 -17.23
C TYR A 82 3.65 1.55 -18.65
N ALA A 83 4.72 1.36 -19.42
CA ALA A 83 4.90 1.95 -20.75
C ALA A 83 3.76 1.60 -21.73
N ASP A 84 3.13 0.43 -21.56
CA ASP A 84 2.08 -0.04 -22.48
C ASP A 84 0.63 0.13 -21.94
N THR A 85 0.45 0.65 -20.72
CA THR A 85 -0.90 0.78 -20.08
C THR A 85 -1.04 2.05 -19.24
N MET A 86 -1.02 3.22 -19.88
CA MET A 86 -1.18 4.52 -19.19
C MET A 86 -2.60 4.76 -18.65
N HIS A 87 -3.59 3.96 -19.07
CA HIS A 87 -4.98 4.09 -18.63
C HIS A 87 -5.42 2.89 -17.81
N ASN A 88 -5.58 3.09 -16.49
CA ASN A 88 -6.04 2.07 -15.54
C ASN A 88 -5.28 0.73 -15.62
N PRO A 89 -3.95 0.75 -15.40
CA PRO A 89 -3.15 -0.48 -15.44
C PRO A 89 -3.59 -1.45 -14.34
N ARG A 90 -3.59 -2.75 -14.68
CA ARG A 90 -4.01 -3.86 -13.80
C ARG A 90 -2.93 -4.92 -13.58
N GLY A 91 -1.69 -4.59 -13.94
CA GLY A 91 -0.58 -5.52 -13.94
C GLY A 91 -0.71 -6.61 -15.02
N PRO A 92 0.19 -7.61 -15.00
CA PRO A 92 0.10 -8.79 -15.83
C PRO A 92 -1.19 -9.58 -15.58
N VAL A 93 -1.68 -10.28 -16.61
CA VAL A 93 -2.88 -11.15 -16.49
C VAL A 93 -2.63 -12.30 -15.49
N ASN A 94 -1.40 -12.82 -15.46
CA ASN A 94 -1.01 -13.99 -14.68
C ASN A 94 0.27 -13.71 -13.90
N GLY A 95 0.50 -14.43 -12.80
CA GLY A 95 1.74 -14.37 -12.05
C GLY A 95 1.83 -15.42 -10.95
N VAL A 96 2.97 -15.44 -10.28
CA VAL A 96 3.25 -16.35 -9.15
C VAL A 96 3.00 -15.65 -7.81
N MET A 97 3.42 -14.38 -7.72
CA MET A 97 3.36 -13.57 -6.50
C MET A 97 2.40 -12.40 -6.69
N LYS A 98 1.68 -12.02 -5.65
CA LYS A 98 0.86 -10.79 -5.64
C LYS A 98 1.68 -9.62 -5.10
N VAL A 99 1.35 -8.42 -5.57
CA VAL A 99 1.96 -7.19 -5.07
C VAL A 99 1.39 -6.83 -3.69
N ARG A 100 2.27 -6.33 -2.81
CA ARG A 100 1.91 -5.66 -1.56
C ARG A 100 2.60 -4.30 -1.47
N ARG A 101 1.93 -3.33 -0.86
CA ARG A 101 2.37 -1.91 -0.80
C ARG A 101 2.34 -1.37 0.63
N GLY A 102 3.10 -0.31 0.88
CA GLY A 102 2.99 0.51 2.10
C GLY A 102 3.91 0.13 3.26
N GLY A 103 4.59 -1.02 3.23
CA GLY A 103 5.43 -1.45 4.36
C GLY A 103 4.61 -1.86 5.59
N SER A 104 5.28 -2.35 6.63
CA SER A 104 4.62 -2.73 7.87
C SER A 104 5.36 -2.25 9.12
N TRP A 105 4.77 -2.50 10.28
CA TRP A 105 5.35 -2.27 11.59
C TRP A 105 6.71 -2.98 11.77
N SER A 106 6.98 -4.06 11.03
CA SER A 106 8.22 -4.84 11.09
C SER A 106 9.23 -4.46 10.01
N ASP A 107 9.00 -3.40 9.23
CA ASP A 107 9.86 -3.03 8.12
C ASP A 107 10.65 -1.75 8.34
N SER A 108 11.67 -1.57 7.49
CA SER A 108 12.46 -0.34 7.43
C SER A 108 11.62 0.83 6.90
N VAL A 109 12.03 2.05 7.24
CA VAL A 109 11.37 3.27 6.75
C VAL A 109 11.26 3.30 5.22
N LYS A 110 12.29 2.80 4.52
CA LYS A 110 12.33 2.73 3.05
C LYS A 110 11.19 1.91 2.46
N ALA A 111 10.79 0.82 3.12
CA ALA A 111 9.72 -0.04 2.63
C ALA A 111 8.34 0.62 2.74
N MET A 112 8.21 1.65 3.58
CA MET A 112 6.97 2.39 3.77
C MET A 112 6.76 3.50 2.74
N ALA A 113 7.74 3.75 1.86
CA ALA A 113 7.62 4.78 0.85
C ALA A 113 6.48 4.44 -0.12
N SER A 114 5.71 5.45 -0.51
CA SER A 114 4.52 5.30 -1.34
C SER A 114 4.80 4.62 -2.68
N GLY A 115 6.01 4.79 -3.25
CA GLY A 115 6.50 4.15 -4.47
C GLY A 115 7.17 2.78 -4.25
N TYR A 116 7.40 2.37 -2.99
CA TYR A 116 8.01 1.08 -2.70
C TYR A 116 6.99 -0.05 -2.91
N ARG A 117 7.43 -1.10 -3.60
CA ARG A 117 6.64 -2.30 -3.86
C ARG A 117 7.38 -3.54 -3.43
N ASP A 118 6.65 -4.48 -2.87
CA ASP A 118 7.14 -5.82 -2.57
C ASP A 118 6.08 -6.85 -2.97
N TRP A 119 6.38 -8.12 -2.76
CA TRP A 119 5.55 -9.22 -3.20
C TRP A 119 5.53 -10.35 -2.18
N SER A 120 4.48 -11.17 -2.24
CA SER A 120 4.41 -12.41 -1.47
C SER A 120 3.48 -13.40 -2.16
N TYR A 121 3.59 -14.68 -1.79
CA TYR A 121 2.71 -15.72 -2.31
C TYR A 121 1.29 -15.50 -1.77
N PRO A 122 0.25 -15.47 -2.64
CA PRO A 122 -1.12 -15.23 -2.19
C PRO A 122 -1.67 -16.34 -1.27
N GLN A 123 -1.01 -17.50 -1.21
CA GLN A 123 -1.35 -18.62 -0.32
C GLN A 123 -0.64 -18.54 1.04
N SER A 124 0.33 -17.64 1.22
CA SER A 124 1.02 -17.48 2.51
C SER A 124 0.05 -16.97 3.58
N ARG A 125 0.11 -17.56 4.77
CA ARG A 125 -0.77 -17.23 5.91
C ARG A 125 -0.02 -16.94 7.22
N GLY A 126 1.29 -17.17 7.26
CA GLY A 126 2.11 -17.00 8.48
C GLY A 126 2.52 -15.56 8.78
N PHE A 127 2.24 -14.62 7.87
CA PHE A 127 2.59 -13.21 8.04
C PHE A 127 1.55 -12.51 8.93
N THR A 128 2.01 -11.86 9.98
CA THR A 128 1.19 -11.07 10.92
C THR A 128 1.24 -9.57 10.64
N ASP A 129 1.92 -9.20 9.56
CA ASP A 129 2.22 -7.83 9.15
C ASP A 129 1.64 -7.50 7.77
N ILE A 130 0.80 -8.38 7.20
CA ILE A 130 0.11 -8.19 5.93
C ILE A 130 -1.42 -8.18 6.14
N GLY A 131 -2.05 -7.07 5.78
CA GLY A 131 -3.48 -6.88 5.70
C GLY A 131 -3.92 -6.46 4.29
N PHE A 132 -5.02 -5.72 4.22
CA PHE A 132 -5.55 -5.18 2.97
C PHE A 132 -6.51 -4.02 3.24
N ARG A 133 -6.74 -3.19 2.23
CA ARG A 133 -7.88 -2.28 2.16
C ARG A 133 -8.73 -2.57 0.93
N CYS A 134 -10.00 -2.19 1.01
CA CYS A 134 -10.94 -2.37 -0.08
C CYS A 134 -11.07 -1.09 -0.91
N SER A 135 -11.28 -1.26 -2.21
CA SER A 135 -11.71 -0.24 -3.15
C SER A 135 -13.12 -0.54 -3.67
N ILE A 136 -13.74 0.48 -4.26
CA ILE A 136 -14.98 0.37 -5.03
C ILE A 136 -14.70 0.97 -6.40
N ASN A 137 -15.05 0.25 -7.45
CA ASN A 137 -15.02 0.78 -8.80
C ASN A 137 -16.35 1.50 -9.07
N MET A 138 -16.31 2.83 -9.10
CA MET A 138 -17.48 3.65 -9.42
C MET A 138 -17.85 3.47 -10.89
N LYS A 139 -19.14 3.28 -11.16
CA LYS A 139 -19.71 3.36 -12.51
C LYS A 139 -20.00 4.82 -12.85
N PRO A 140 -20.03 5.18 -14.15
CA PRO A 140 -20.50 6.51 -14.55
C PRO A 140 -21.92 6.77 -13.99
N GLY A 141 -22.05 7.80 -13.15
CA GLY A 141 -23.33 8.18 -12.53
C GLY A 141 -23.51 7.79 -11.06
N ASP A 142 -22.58 7.03 -10.47
CA ASP A 142 -22.56 6.80 -9.02
C ASP A 142 -22.21 8.13 -8.29
N LYS A 143 -22.94 8.46 -7.22
CA LYS A 143 -22.70 9.62 -6.35
C LYS A 143 -22.05 9.20 -5.04
#